data_AF-A0A4Q0P057-F1
#
_entry.id   AF-A0A4Q0P057-F1
#
_cell.length_a   1.000
_cell.length_b   1.000
_cell.length_c   1.000
_cell.angle_alpha   90.00
_cell.angle_beta   90.00
_cell.angle_gamma   90.00
#
_symmetry.space_group_name_H-M   'P 1'
#
loop_
_entity.id
_entity.type
_entity.pdbx_description
1 polymer ?
#
loop_
_entity_poly.entity_id
_entity_poly.type
_entity_poly.pdbx_seq_one_letter_code
_entity_poly.pdbx_strand_id
1 'polypeptide(L)'
;MASKILFLFSIILYSTISLGQARDTVYIQFNQKFKVMDKTEYQFSRREFNPEHIPKSYGYFIRQMEKDAWSDTHFHFSHAQRDSLTYKTFGGKPPLILKKSKSYLKDKQVLDINFFRTTPYPQICKTFEEEDSHEQDVVIFMIDEDEIKNDTLTLREVKFSRPVKQ
;
A
#
# COMPACT_ATOMS: atom_id res chain seq x y z
N MET A 1 -35.70 52.98 -22.35
CA MET A 1 -34.32 53.28 -21.90
C MET A 1 -34.35 53.51 -20.39
N ALA A 2 -33.88 52.54 -19.61
CA ALA A 2 -33.25 52.72 -18.29
C ALA A 2 -32.88 51.32 -17.77
N SER A 3 -31.57 51.08 -17.75
CA SER A 3 -30.92 49.91 -17.15
C SER A 3 -30.95 50.04 -15.62
N LYS A 4 -31.21 48.93 -14.92
CA LYS A 4 -30.60 48.66 -13.60
C LYS A 4 -30.32 47.17 -13.50
N ILE A 5 -29.09 46.81 -13.89
CA ILE A 5 -28.48 45.52 -13.62
C ILE A 5 -28.24 45.45 -12.11
N LEU A 6 -28.83 44.45 -11.45
CA LEU A 6 -28.56 44.13 -10.05
C LEU A 6 -27.55 42.97 -10.02
N PHE A 7 -26.27 43.30 -9.81
CA PHE A 7 -25.22 42.30 -9.57
C PHE A 7 -25.31 41.84 -8.10
N LEU A 8 -25.82 40.64 -7.85
CA LEU A 8 -25.60 39.94 -6.59
C LEU A 8 -24.30 39.14 -6.70
N PHE A 9 -23.23 39.68 -6.12
CA PHE A 9 -22.02 38.92 -5.84
C PHE A 9 -22.25 38.08 -4.57
N SER A 10 -22.64 36.83 -4.76
CA SER A 10 -22.59 35.82 -3.70
C SER A 10 -21.13 35.39 -3.53
N ILE A 11 -20.42 36.00 -2.59
CA ILE A 11 -19.10 35.54 -2.16
C ILE A 11 -19.31 34.23 -1.40
N ILE A 12 -19.17 33.10 -2.12
CA ILE A 12 -19.04 31.79 -1.50
C ILE A 12 -17.64 31.76 -0.90
N LEU A 13 -17.55 32.09 0.39
CA LEU A 13 -16.39 31.79 1.21
C LEU A 13 -16.23 30.27 1.22
N TYR A 14 -15.36 29.76 0.35
CA TYR A 14 -14.82 28.42 0.48
C TYR A 14 -13.98 28.42 1.76
N SER A 15 -14.58 27.97 2.85
CA SER A 15 -13.86 27.52 4.02
C SER A 15 -12.93 26.40 3.54
N THR A 16 -11.65 26.70 3.34
CA THR A 16 -10.62 25.67 3.20
C THR A 16 -10.45 25.00 4.54
N ILE A 17 -11.37 24.08 4.85
CA ILE A 17 -11.15 23.08 5.87
C ILE A 17 -10.13 22.14 5.25
N SER A 18 -8.84 22.39 5.50
CA SER A 18 -7.81 21.36 5.33
C SER A 18 -8.03 20.34 6.44
N LEU A 19 -9.05 19.49 6.25
CA LEU A 19 -9.22 18.27 7.00
C LEU A 19 -8.16 17.34 6.42
N GLY A 20 -7.13 17.01 7.22
CA GLY A 20 -6.15 16.00 6.83
C GLY A 20 -6.90 14.76 6.34
N GLN A 21 -6.84 14.52 5.03
CA GLN A 21 -7.60 13.48 4.37
C GLN A 21 -7.25 12.15 5.03
N ALA A 22 -8.25 11.47 5.57
CA ALA A 22 -8.04 10.13 6.12
C ALA A 22 -7.47 9.30 4.97
N ARG A 23 -6.22 8.87 5.09
CA ARG A 23 -5.56 8.05 4.06
C ARG A 23 -6.44 6.82 3.83
N ASP A 24 -6.86 6.62 2.59
CA ASP A 24 -7.68 5.46 2.24
C ASP A 24 -6.92 4.18 2.61
N THR A 25 -7.63 3.17 3.11
CA THR A 25 -7.02 1.88 3.47
C THR A 25 -7.34 0.85 2.40
N VAL A 26 -6.29 0.33 1.76
CA VAL A 26 -6.37 -0.68 0.71
C VAL A 26 -5.95 -2.04 1.26
N TYR A 27 -6.71 -3.07 0.92
CA TYR A 27 -6.41 -4.46 1.29
C TYR A 27 -6.08 -5.24 0.03
N ILE A 28 -5.00 -6.00 0.06
CA ILE A 28 -4.55 -6.83 -1.07
C ILE A 28 -4.52 -8.28 -0.63
N GLN A 29 -5.27 -9.13 -1.33
CA GLN A 29 -5.20 -10.58 -1.19
C GLN A 29 -4.02 -11.11 -2.01
N PHE A 30 -3.12 -11.83 -1.35
CA PHE A 30 -1.91 -12.36 -1.93
C PHE A 30 -1.85 -13.87 -1.78
N ASN A 31 -1.46 -14.53 -2.87
CA ASN A 31 -1.47 -15.99 -2.96
C ASN A 31 -0.34 -16.47 -3.88
N GLN A 32 0.71 -17.07 -3.29
CA GLN A 32 1.87 -17.59 -4.02
C GLN A 32 1.55 -18.75 -4.98
N LYS A 33 0.33 -19.31 -4.93
CA LYS A 33 -0.11 -20.31 -5.92
C LYS A 33 -0.23 -19.72 -7.33
N PHE A 34 -0.41 -18.40 -7.45
CA PHE A 34 -0.33 -17.72 -8.73
C PHE A 34 1.13 -17.46 -9.10
N LYS A 35 1.59 -18.01 -10.24
CA LYS A 35 2.97 -17.85 -10.74
C LYS A 35 3.48 -16.41 -10.92
N VAL A 36 2.58 -15.44 -10.87
CA VAL A 36 2.86 -14.00 -11.02
C VAL A 36 2.94 -13.27 -9.68
N MET A 37 2.78 -13.99 -8.57
CA MET A 37 2.86 -13.49 -7.21
C MET A 37 3.97 -14.25 -6.48
N ASP A 38 4.98 -13.52 -6.01
CA ASP A 38 6.10 -14.11 -5.29
C ASP A 38 6.34 -13.38 -3.95
N LYS A 39 6.81 -14.12 -2.94
CA LYS A 39 7.09 -13.61 -1.61
C LYS A 39 8.48 -14.02 -1.21
N THR A 40 9.29 -13.04 -0.84
CA THR A 40 10.63 -13.26 -0.30
C THR A 40 10.68 -12.85 1.16
N GLU A 41 11.15 -13.73 2.04
CA GLU A 41 11.52 -13.38 3.41
C GLU A 41 12.95 -12.80 3.42
N TYR A 42 13.15 -11.68 4.10
CA TYR A 42 14.48 -11.09 4.27
C TYR A 42 14.64 -10.48 5.66
N GLN A 43 15.89 -10.17 6.01
CA GLN A 43 16.25 -9.59 7.29
C GLN A 43 17.29 -8.50 7.07
N PHE A 44 17.18 -7.40 7.81
CA PHE A 44 18.22 -6.38 7.82
C PHE A 44 19.43 -6.89 8.61
N SER A 45 20.63 -6.78 8.04
CA SER A 45 21.88 -7.22 8.66
C SER A 45 22.08 -6.56 10.04
N ARG A 46 22.52 -7.38 11.00
CA ARG A 46 22.63 -7.02 12.43
C ARG A 46 23.70 -5.97 12.76
N ARG A 47 23.39 -5.14 13.77
CA ARG A 47 24.37 -4.68 14.78
C ARG A 47 24.28 -5.43 16.11
N GLU A 48 23.25 -6.26 16.35
CA GLU A 48 23.06 -6.96 17.63
C GLU A 48 23.19 -8.49 17.54
N PHE A 49 23.78 -9.09 18.57
CA PHE A 49 24.23 -10.48 18.65
C PHE A 49 23.14 -11.52 19.03
N ASN A 50 21.86 -11.15 19.19
CA ASN A 50 20.82 -12.09 19.71
C ASN A 50 19.82 -12.60 18.63
N PRO A 51 20.05 -13.76 17.99
CA PRO A 51 19.29 -14.27 16.82
C PRO A 51 17.80 -14.50 17.05
N GLU A 52 17.36 -14.65 18.31
CA GLU A 52 16.00 -15.11 18.61
C GLU A 52 14.91 -14.04 18.52
N HIS A 53 15.28 -12.77 18.33
CA HIS A 53 14.33 -11.64 18.34
C HIS A 53 14.34 -10.81 17.05
N ILE A 54 14.87 -11.33 15.94
CA ILE A 54 14.86 -10.60 14.66
C ILE A 54 13.45 -10.63 14.09
N PRO A 55 12.79 -9.48 13.95
CA PRO A 55 11.50 -9.47 13.30
C PRO A 55 11.65 -9.75 11.80
N LYS A 56 10.78 -10.62 11.28
CA LYS A 56 10.79 -11.01 9.86
C LYS A 56 10.30 -9.87 8.97
N SER A 57 11.02 -9.61 7.89
CA SER A 57 10.57 -8.74 6.80
C SER A 57 10.15 -9.54 5.58
N TYR A 58 9.24 -8.99 4.80
CA TYR A 58 8.71 -9.64 3.60
C TYR A 58 8.64 -8.68 2.43
N GLY A 59 9.08 -9.14 1.26
CA GLY A 59 8.80 -8.49 -0.02
C GLY A 59 7.74 -9.31 -0.75
N TYR A 60 6.63 -8.69 -1.10
CA TYR A 60 5.58 -9.27 -1.94
C TYR A 60 5.69 -8.66 -3.33
N PHE A 61 5.87 -9.50 -4.34
CA PHE A 61 6.09 -9.12 -5.72
C PHE A 61 4.89 -9.56 -6.54
N ILE A 62 4.29 -8.64 -7.30
CA ILE A 62 3.20 -8.92 -8.21
C ILE A 62 3.62 -8.48 -9.60
N ARG A 63 3.72 -9.43 -10.53
CA ARG A 63 4.18 -9.17 -11.89
C ARG A 63 3.21 -8.24 -12.61
N GLN A 64 3.76 -7.21 -13.25
CA GLN A 64 3.08 -6.31 -14.16
C GLN A 64 2.83 -7.06 -15.49
N MET A 65 1.57 -7.03 -15.94
CA MET A 65 1.11 -7.91 -17.03
C MET A 65 1.22 -7.28 -18.42
N GLU A 66 1.35 -5.96 -18.53
CA GLU A 66 1.63 -5.32 -19.82
C GLU A 66 3.06 -5.66 -20.24
N LYS A 67 3.26 -5.85 -21.55
CA LYS A 67 4.60 -6.09 -22.07
C LYS A 67 5.38 -4.79 -22.05
N ASP A 68 6.51 -4.80 -21.37
CA ASP A 68 7.50 -3.72 -21.46
C ASP A 68 8.85 -4.30 -21.89
N ALA A 69 9.62 -3.51 -22.64
CA ALA A 69 10.83 -3.96 -23.33
C ALA A 69 12.09 -3.96 -22.43
N TRP A 70 12.05 -3.29 -21.26
CA TRP A 70 13.25 -3.09 -20.42
C TRP A 70 12.97 -3.10 -18.90
N SER A 71 13.77 -3.89 -18.18
CA SER A 71 13.94 -3.96 -16.71
C SER A 71 12.65 -4.07 -15.86
N ASP A 72 12.79 -3.94 -14.52
CA ASP A 72 11.92 -4.48 -13.45
C ASP A 72 10.44 -4.68 -13.82
N THR A 73 9.91 -5.88 -13.59
CA THR A 73 8.57 -6.26 -14.04
C THR A 73 7.59 -6.45 -12.90
N HIS A 74 7.94 -6.10 -11.66
CA HIS A 74 7.09 -6.36 -10.50
C HIS A 74 6.71 -5.08 -9.75
N PHE A 75 5.43 -4.95 -9.45
CA PHE A 75 5.01 -4.16 -8.30
C PHE A 75 5.56 -4.82 -7.04
N HIS A 76 6.15 -4.03 -6.15
CA HIS A 76 6.76 -4.53 -4.93
C HIS A 76 6.07 -3.88 -3.72
N PHE A 77 5.64 -4.73 -2.79
CA PHE A 77 5.04 -4.34 -1.53
C PHE A 77 5.93 -4.85 -0.40
N SER A 78 6.53 -3.94 0.35
CA SER A 78 7.55 -4.24 1.35
C SER A 78 7.00 -4.09 2.76
N HIS A 79 6.99 -5.19 3.52
CA HIS A 79 6.87 -5.20 4.97
C HIS A 79 8.27 -5.18 5.59
N ALA A 80 8.89 -4.00 5.66
CA ALA A 80 10.25 -3.81 6.16
C ALA A 80 10.26 -3.53 7.66
N GLN A 81 10.48 -4.57 8.45
CA GLN A 81 10.54 -4.48 9.91
C GLN A 81 12.00 -4.49 10.37
N ARG A 82 12.35 -3.52 11.21
CA ARG A 82 13.70 -3.35 11.76
C ARG A 82 13.69 -3.54 13.28
N ASP A 83 14.88 -3.63 13.86
CA ASP A 83 15.03 -3.61 15.31
C ASP A 83 14.62 -2.24 15.91
N SER A 84 14.27 -2.25 17.19
CA SER A 84 13.81 -1.05 17.90
C SER A 84 14.87 0.05 17.99
N LEU A 85 16.15 -0.33 18.06
CA LEU A 85 17.26 0.63 18.09
C LEU A 85 17.36 1.39 16.76
N THR A 86 17.20 0.72 15.63
CA THR A 86 17.19 1.37 14.31
C THR A 86 16.10 2.44 14.21
N TYR A 87 14.87 2.15 14.66
CA TYR A 87 13.81 3.17 14.70
C TYR A 87 14.11 4.31 15.67
N LYS A 88 14.74 4.02 16.80
CA LYS A 88 15.16 5.05 17.76
C LYS A 88 16.28 5.94 17.20
N THR A 89 17.22 5.37 16.44
CA THR A 89 18.39 6.08 15.89
C THR A 89 18.05 6.92 14.66
N PHE A 90 17.30 6.36 13.72
CA PHE A 90 17.04 7.01 12.42
C PHE A 90 15.62 7.58 12.30
N GLY A 91 14.78 7.40 13.33
CA GLY A 91 13.37 7.76 13.29
C GLY A 91 12.53 6.76 12.49
N GLY A 92 11.29 7.17 12.19
CA GLY A 92 10.29 6.33 11.53
C GLY A 92 9.46 5.49 12.52
N LYS A 93 8.60 4.64 11.97
CA LYS A 93 7.74 3.73 12.74
C LYS A 93 7.80 2.33 12.15
N PRO A 94 7.73 1.28 12.98
CA PRO A 94 7.59 -0.08 12.47
C PRO A 94 6.28 -0.23 11.69
N PRO A 95 6.25 -0.95 10.55
CA PRO A 95 4.99 -1.32 9.90
C PRO A 95 4.08 -2.08 10.86
N LEU A 96 2.79 -1.81 10.78
CA LEU A 96 1.79 -2.46 11.61
C LEU A 96 1.56 -3.91 11.20
N ILE A 97 1.31 -4.77 12.20
CA ILE A 97 0.80 -6.13 12.03
C ILE A 97 -0.47 -6.24 12.86
N LEU A 98 -1.60 -6.51 12.22
CA LEU A 98 -2.89 -6.67 12.90
C LEU A 98 -3.40 -8.10 12.74
N LYS A 99 -3.88 -8.69 13.82
CA LYS A 99 -4.63 -9.95 13.79
C LYS A 99 -6.11 -9.65 13.87
N LYS A 100 -6.89 -10.18 12.93
CA LYS A 100 -8.35 -9.94 12.81
C LYS A 100 -9.07 -11.23 12.41
N SER A 101 -10.36 -11.38 12.73
CA SER A 101 -11.18 -12.43 12.11
C SER A 101 -11.41 -12.12 10.63
N LYS A 102 -11.66 -13.14 9.79
CA LYS A 102 -12.03 -12.95 8.38
C LYS A 102 -13.24 -12.02 8.19
N SER A 103 -14.18 -12.08 9.13
CA SER A 103 -15.37 -11.23 9.14
C SER A 103 -15.05 -9.72 9.11
N TYR A 104 -13.86 -9.31 9.54
CA TYR A 104 -13.40 -7.92 9.48
C TYR A 104 -13.36 -7.36 8.05
N LEU A 105 -13.17 -8.22 7.04
CA LEU A 105 -13.08 -7.82 5.63
C LEU A 105 -14.44 -7.78 4.91
N LYS A 106 -15.55 -8.18 5.55
CA LYS A 106 -16.85 -8.38 4.88
C LYS A 106 -17.34 -7.13 4.13
N ASP A 107 -17.10 -5.96 4.70
CA ASP A 107 -17.52 -4.66 4.15
C ASP A 107 -16.31 -3.83 3.68
N LYS A 108 -15.22 -4.50 3.27
CA LYS A 108 -13.99 -3.89 2.78
C LYS A 108 -13.75 -4.34 1.34
N GLN A 109 -13.35 -3.41 0.49
CA GLN A 109 -12.85 -3.78 -0.82
C GLN A 109 -11.48 -4.45 -0.66
N VAL A 110 -11.34 -5.64 -1.23
CA VAL A 110 -10.07 -6.39 -1.25
C VAL A 110 -9.66 -6.55 -2.70
N LEU A 111 -8.49 -6.02 -3.04
CA LEU A 111 -7.88 -6.19 -4.35
C LEU A 111 -7.26 -7.59 -4.44
N ASP A 112 -7.58 -8.32 -5.50
CA ASP A 112 -7.04 -9.65 -5.75
C ASP A 112 -6.12 -9.64 -6.98
N ILE A 113 -5.67 -10.82 -7.41
CA ILE A 113 -4.85 -10.95 -8.60
C ILE A 113 -5.54 -10.43 -9.89
N ASN A 114 -6.88 -10.43 -9.95
CA ASN A 114 -7.60 -10.01 -11.15
C ASN A 114 -7.49 -8.51 -11.35
N PHE A 115 -7.48 -7.72 -10.26
CA PHE A 115 -7.18 -6.29 -10.34
C PHE A 115 -5.86 -6.05 -11.07
N PHE A 116 -4.77 -6.70 -10.65
CA PHE A 116 -3.45 -6.51 -11.29
C PHE A 116 -3.36 -7.03 -12.74
N ARG A 117 -4.22 -8.00 -13.11
CA ARG A 117 -4.24 -8.57 -14.45
C ARG A 117 -5.01 -7.76 -15.47
N THR A 118 -6.04 -7.05 -15.00
CA THR A 118 -7.03 -6.40 -15.87
C THR A 118 -6.93 -4.89 -15.83
N THR A 119 -6.30 -4.32 -14.80
CA THR A 119 -6.11 -2.89 -14.64
C THR A 119 -4.82 -2.44 -15.37
N PRO A 120 -4.87 -1.39 -16.20
CA PRO A 120 -3.70 -0.79 -16.81
C PRO A 120 -2.66 -0.30 -15.79
N TYR A 121 -1.37 -0.36 -16.12
CA TYR A 121 -0.29 0.06 -15.22
C TYR A 121 -0.50 1.44 -14.59
N PRO A 122 -0.85 2.51 -15.34
CA PRO A 122 -1.04 3.83 -14.74
C PRO A 122 -2.16 3.87 -13.70
N GLN A 123 -3.22 3.07 -13.89
CA GLN A 123 -4.34 3.00 -12.96
C GLN A 123 -3.98 2.21 -11.69
N ILE A 124 -3.15 1.17 -11.82
CA ILE A 124 -2.59 0.47 -10.66
C ILE A 124 -1.75 1.45 -9.82
N CYS A 125 -0.89 2.25 -10.46
CA CYS A 125 -0.04 3.22 -9.76
C CYS A 125 -0.88 4.27 -9.01
N LYS A 126 -1.87 4.87 -9.69
CA LYS A 126 -2.81 5.84 -9.10
C LYS A 126 -3.70 5.29 -7.98
N THR A 127 -3.75 3.96 -7.81
CA THR A 127 -4.47 3.36 -6.66
C THR A 127 -3.66 3.49 -5.37
N PHE A 128 -2.35 3.68 -5.47
CA PHE A 128 -1.44 3.68 -4.33
C PHE A 128 -0.64 4.97 -4.15
N GLU A 129 -0.56 5.82 -5.18
CA GLU A 129 0.28 7.01 -5.26
C GLU A 129 -0.56 8.30 -5.37
N GLU A 130 -0.02 9.41 -4.86
CA GLU A 130 -0.61 10.75 -5.03
C GLU A 130 -0.74 11.14 -6.51
N GLU A 131 -1.73 11.99 -6.84
CA GLU A 131 -2.14 12.32 -8.21
C GLU A 131 -0.99 12.81 -9.13
N ASP A 132 0.03 13.43 -8.55
CA ASP A 132 1.19 14.00 -9.26
C ASP A 132 2.55 13.59 -8.66
N SER A 133 2.61 12.48 -7.91
CA SER A 133 3.84 12.00 -7.27
C SER A 133 3.97 10.48 -7.37
N HIS A 134 5.17 9.97 -7.08
CA HIS A 134 5.40 8.54 -6.87
C HIS A 134 5.33 8.18 -5.38
N GLU A 135 4.92 9.13 -4.55
CA GLU A 135 4.76 8.94 -3.11
C GLU A 135 3.45 8.22 -2.79
N GLN A 136 3.52 7.24 -1.89
CA GLN A 136 2.35 6.51 -1.42
C GLN A 136 1.49 7.37 -0.49
N ASP A 137 0.22 7.54 -0.80
CA ASP A 137 -0.77 8.28 -0.01
C ASP A 137 -1.78 7.43 0.75
N VAL A 138 -1.91 6.15 0.40
CA VAL A 138 -2.81 5.20 1.07
C VAL A 138 -2.11 4.35 2.14
N VAL A 139 -2.89 3.75 3.05
CA VAL A 139 -2.42 2.66 3.93
C VAL A 139 -2.72 1.33 3.24
N ILE A 140 -1.72 0.49 3.07
CA ILE A 140 -1.86 -0.79 2.35
C ILE A 140 -1.65 -1.93 3.33
N PHE A 141 -2.63 -2.84 3.43
CA PHE A 141 -2.51 -4.09 4.16
C PHE A 141 -2.46 -5.29 3.22
N MET A 142 -1.40 -6.07 3.34
CA MET A 142 -1.28 -7.37 2.68
C MET A 142 -1.97 -8.46 3.49
N ILE A 143 -2.78 -9.28 2.82
CA ILE A 143 -3.44 -10.48 3.33
C ILE A 143 -2.82 -11.67 2.61
N ASP A 144 -1.87 -12.32 3.28
CA ASP A 144 -1.23 -13.52 2.75
C ASP A 144 -2.09 -14.75 3.05
N GLU A 145 -2.58 -15.44 2.01
CA GLU A 145 -3.42 -16.62 2.15
C GLU A 145 -2.77 -17.73 2.99
N ASP A 146 -1.45 -17.87 2.93
CA ASP A 146 -0.72 -18.91 3.68
C ASP A 146 -0.63 -18.60 5.18
N GLU A 147 -0.90 -17.36 5.59
CA GLU A 147 -0.92 -16.93 7.00
C GLU A 147 -2.32 -17.04 7.64
N ILE A 148 -3.34 -17.42 6.87
CA ILE A 148 -4.72 -17.55 7.35
C ILE A 148 -4.90 -18.86 8.11
N LYS A 149 -5.25 -18.78 9.38
CA LYS A 149 -5.45 -19.96 10.25
C LYS A 149 -6.70 -19.80 11.11
N ASN A 150 -7.57 -20.82 11.14
CA ASN A 150 -8.73 -20.89 12.04
C ASN A 150 -9.52 -19.56 12.09
N ASP A 151 -9.94 -19.07 10.93
CA ASP A 151 -10.66 -17.78 10.75
C ASP A 151 -9.88 -16.50 11.12
N THR A 152 -8.62 -16.62 11.54
CA THR A 152 -7.76 -15.47 11.82
C THR A 152 -6.92 -15.10 10.59
N LEU A 153 -6.94 -13.81 10.26
CA LEU A 153 -6.11 -13.14 9.28
C LEU A 153 -4.95 -12.42 9.95
N THR A 154 -3.80 -12.39 9.29
CA THR A 154 -2.71 -11.47 9.59
C THR A 154 -2.69 -10.38 8.52
N LEU A 155 -2.91 -9.13 8.91
CA LEU A 155 -2.83 -7.95 8.06
C LEU A 155 -1.47 -7.30 8.27
N ARG A 156 -0.65 -7.23 7.23
CA ARG A 156 0.68 -6.61 7.29
C ARG A 156 0.68 -5.31 6.54
N GLU A 157 0.98 -4.21 7.23
CA GLU A 157 1.18 -2.93 6.57
C GLU A 157 2.40 -3.01 5.67
N VAL A 158 2.26 -2.52 4.43
CA VAL A 158 3.32 -2.57 3.42
C VAL A 158 3.55 -1.20 2.79
N LYS A 159 4.76 -1.01 2.29
CA LYS A 159 5.14 0.10 1.42
C LYS A 159 5.14 -0.33 -0.03
N PHE A 160 4.49 0.44 -0.88
CA PHE A 160 4.43 0.21 -2.32
C PHE A 160 5.64 0.85 -3.01
N SER A 161 6.19 0.12 -3.98
CA SER A 161 7.10 0.65 -4.99
C SER A 161 6.78 -0.01 -6.32
N ARG A 162 6.90 0.74 -7.41
CA ARG A 162 6.61 0.25 -8.76
C ARG A 162 7.85 0.21 -9.64
N PRO A 163 7.83 -0.57 -10.72
CA PRO A 163 8.77 -0.41 -11.82
C PRO A 163 8.73 1.01 -12.35
N VAL A 164 9.89 1.62 -12.58
CA VAL A 164 9.97 2.91 -13.27
C VAL A 164 9.94 2.63 -14.77
N LYS A 165 8.84 3.01 -15.42
CA LYS A 165 8.71 2.98 -16.89
C LYS A 165 9.15 4.34 -17.44
N GLN A 166 9.95 4.33 -18.51
CA GLN A 166 10.39 5.55 -19.22
C GLN A 166 9.28 6.10 -20.13
#